data_AF-A0AB73N2I4-F1
#
_entry.id   AF-A0AB73N2I4-F1
#
_cell.length_a   1.000
_cell.length_b   1.000
_cell.length_c   1.000
_cell.angle_alpha   90.00
_cell.angle_beta   90.00
_cell.angle_gamma   90.00
#
_symmetry.space_group_name_H-M   'P 1'
#
loop_
_entity.id
_entity.type
_entity.pdbx_description
1 polymer ?
#
loop_
_entity_poly.entity_id
_entity_poly.type
_entity_poly.pdbx_seq_one_letter_code
_entity_poly.pdbx_strand_id
1 'polypeptide(L)'
;MDEPESALSTQRQLTLLEHMYRMANDGSQFIIATHSPILLGLPDAEILSFDENGVHPCDYEDTDSYQITRVFINHRESLLRHLLGNET
;
A
#
# COMPACT_ATOMS: atom_id res chain seq x y z
N MET A 1 -10.64 7.76 -6.26
CA MET A 1 -10.65 6.40 -6.83
C MET A 1 -10.71 5.45 -5.66
N ASP A 2 -11.52 4.41 -5.78
CA ASP A 2 -11.70 3.43 -4.71
C ASP A 2 -11.06 2.11 -5.16
N GLU A 3 -10.01 1.70 -4.44
CA GLU A 3 -9.20 0.51 -4.70
C GLU A 3 -8.86 0.24 -6.18
N PRO A 4 -8.21 1.19 -6.89
CA PRO A 4 -7.90 1.02 -8.30
C PRO A 4 -6.96 -0.17 -8.60
N GLU A 5 -6.29 -0.71 -7.59
CA GLU A 5 -5.43 -1.89 -7.66
C GLU A 5 -6.18 -3.22 -7.75
N SER A 6 -7.46 -3.30 -7.37
CA SER A 6 -8.16 -4.58 -7.12
C SER A 6 -8.27 -5.48 -8.36
N ALA A 7 -8.19 -4.90 -9.57
CA ALA A 7 -8.17 -5.63 -10.84
C ALA A 7 -6.78 -5.69 -11.50
N LEU A 8 -5.73 -5.22 -10.83
CA LEU A 8 -4.40 -5.03 -11.39
C LEU A 8 -3.39 -5.98 -10.77
N SER A 9 -2.58 -6.61 -11.63
CA SER A 9 -1.35 -7.26 -11.18
C SER A 9 -0.36 -6.23 -10.63
N THR A 10 0.60 -6.67 -9.82
CA THR A 10 1.69 -5.82 -9.28
C THR A 10 2.37 -4.96 -10.35
N GLN A 11 2.67 -5.55 -11.50
CA GLN A 11 3.29 -4.83 -12.61
C GLN A 11 2.37 -3.74 -13.19
N ARG A 12 1.06 -4.00 -13.29
CA ARG A 12 0.09 -3.00 -13.75
C ARG A 12 -0.13 -1.89 -12.72
N GLN A 13 0.00 -2.19 -11.42
CA GLN A 13 -0.02 -1.17 -10.37
C GLN A 13 1.18 -0.21 -10.49
N LEU A 14 2.37 -0.70 -10.83
CA LEU A 14 3.53 0.15 -11.12
C LEU A 14 3.30 1.08 -12.32
N THR A 15 2.70 0.57 -13.40
CA THR A 15 2.31 1.39 -14.56
C THR A 15 1.27 2.44 -14.18
N LEU A 16 0.28 2.08 -13.36
CA LEU A 16 -0.70 3.03 -12.84
C LEU A 16 -0.04 4.14 -12.01
N LEU A 17 0.90 3.77 -11.12
CA LEU A 17 1.66 4.72 -10.31
C LEU A 17 2.44 5.71 -11.19
N GLU A 18 3.12 5.23 -12.23
CA GLU A 18 3.82 6.09 -13.19
C GLU A 18 2.86 7.09 -13.85
N HIS A 19 1.70 6.63 -14.32
CA HIS A 19 0.71 7.50 -14.93
C HIS A 19 0.15 8.53 -13.95
N MET A 20 -0.16 8.12 -12.71
CA MET A 20 -0.62 9.03 -11.66
C MET A 20 0.40 10.10 -11.36
N TYR A 21 1.67 9.73 -11.20
CA TYR A 21 2.77 10.68 -10.96
C TYR A 21 2.87 11.73 -12.08
N ARG A 22 2.82 11.29 -13.34
CA ARG A 22 2.87 12.20 -14.49
C ARG A 22 1.67 13.13 -14.55
N MET A 23 0.47 12.59 -14.38
CA MET A 23 -0.75 13.40 -14.39
C MET A 23 -0.80 14.40 -13.23
N ALA A 24 -0.29 14.02 -12.05
CA ALA A 24 -0.18 14.91 -10.91
C ALA A 24 0.77 16.09 -11.20
N ASN A 25 1.92 15.82 -11.81
CA ASN A 25 2.84 16.87 -12.27
C ASN A 25 2.26 17.76 -13.37
N ASP A 26 1.34 17.24 -14.17
CA ASP A 26 0.58 18.01 -15.17
C ASP A 26 -0.62 18.76 -14.56
N GLY A 27 -0.76 18.76 -13.22
CA GLY A 27 -1.76 19.55 -12.48
C GLY A 27 -3.04 18.81 -12.13
N SER A 28 -3.11 17.49 -12.38
CA SER A 28 -4.24 16.68 -11.93
C SER A 28 -4.18 16.42 -10.43
N GLN A 29 -5.34 16.26 -9.79
CA GLN A 29 -5.44 15.90 -8.39
C GLN A 29 -6.14 14.55 -8.22
N PHE A 30 -5.61 13.73 -7.32
CA PHE A 30 -6.15 12.41 -7.02
C PHE A 30 -6.45 12.30 -5.52
N ILE A 31 -7.59 11.71 -5.20
CA ILE A 31 -7.90 11.19 -3.87
C ILE A 31 -8.14 9.70 -4.05
N ILE A 32 -7.39 8.86 -3.35
CA ILE A 32 -7.37 7.41 -3.58
C ILE A 32 -7.51 6.70 -2.24
N ALA A 33 -8.46 5.79 -2.15
CA ALA A 33 -8.48 4.74 -1.13
C ALA A 33 -7.75 3.52 -1.70
N THR A 34 -6.73 3.03 -1.01
CA THR A 34 -5.90 1.92 -1.47
C THR A 34 -5.30 1.17 -0.29
N HIS A 35 -5.19 -0.15 -0.43
CA HIS A 35 -4.42 -1.02 0.45
C HIS A 35 -3.10 -1.45 -0.20
N SER A 36 -2.83 -1.02 -1.44
CA SER A 36 -1.59 -1.36 -2.14
C SER A 36 -0.41 -0.58 -1.56
N PRO A 37 0.62 -1.26 -1.01
CA PRO A 37 1.85 -0.58 -0.63
C PRO A 37 2.56 0.04 -1.85
N ILE A 38 2.27 -0.43 -3.07
CA ILE A 38 2.84 0.17 -4.28
C ILE A 38 2.24 1.55 -4.50
N LEU A 39 0.92 1.68 -4.53
CA LEU A 39 0.26 2.95 -4.81
C LEU A 39 0.45 3.97 -3.67
N LEU A 40 0.50 3.50 -2.41
CA LEU A 40 0.86 4.34 -1.26
C LEU A 40 2.28 4.90 -1.37
N GLY A 41 3.18 4.27 -2.13
CA GLY A 41 4.54 4.75 -2.36
C GLY A 41 4.66 5.87 -3.40
N LEU A 42 3.55 6.52 -3.80
CA LEU A 42 3.61 7.66 -4.71
C LEU A 42 4.36 8.83 -4.04
N PRO A 43 5.40 9.40 -4.68
CA PRO A 43 6.14 10.53 -4.11
C PRO A 43 5.24 11.75 -3.85
N ASP A 44 5.56 12.49 -2.80
CA ASP A 44 4.91 13.74 -2.40
C ASP A 44 3.40 13.62 -2.08
N ALA A 45 2.87 12.40 -2.00
CA ALA A 45 1.50 12.15 -1.59
C ALA A 45 1.34 12.31 -0.08
N GLU A 46 0.27 12.98 0.35
CA GLU A 46 -0.18 12.92 1.74
C GLU A 46 -0.93 11.61 1.97
N ILE A 47 -0.49 10.82 2.95
CA ILE A 47 -1.11 9.56 3.32
C ILE A 47 -1.94 9.79 4.58
N LEU A 48 -3.22 9.43 4.52
CA LEU A 48 -4.14 9.46 5.65
C LEU A 48 -4.52 8.03 6.04
N SER A 49 -4.24 7.67 7.28
CA SER A 49 -4.68 6.41 7.87
C SER A 49 -6.05 6.57 8.53
N PHE A 50 -6.85 5.51 8.48
CA PHE A 50 -8.18 5.42 9.06
C PHE A 50 -8.14 4.25 10.07
N ASP A 51 -8.05 4.57 11.35
CA ASP A 51 -8.00 3.58 12.42
C ASP A 51 -9.01 3.89 13.54
N GLU A 52 -8.90 3.19 14.67
CA GLU A 52 -9.75 3.38 15.85
C GLU A 52 -9.63 4.79 16.47
N ASN A 53 -8.54 5.52 16.19
CA ASN A 53 -8.30 6.88 16.65
C ASN A 53 -8.86 7.93 15.67
N GLY A 54 -9.41 7.51 14.53
CA GLY A 54 -9.96 8.36 13.49
C GLY A 54 -9.00 8.57 12.32
N VAL A 55 -9.24 9.64 11.56
CA VAL A 55 -8.42 9.98 10.37
C VAL A 55 -7.22 10.81 10.76
N HIS A 56 -6.02 10.37 10.42
CA HIS A 56 -4.78 11.07 10.75
C HIS A 56 -3.70 10.86 9.68
N PRO A 57 -2.79 11.83 9.48
CA PRO A 57 -1.66 11.66 8.58
C PRO A 57 -0.63 10.68 9.15
N CYS A 58 0.03 9.91 8.28
CA CYS A 58 1.11 9.00 8.65
C CYS A 58 2.18 8.95 7.55
N ASP A 59 3.37 8.48 7.91
CA ASP A 59 4.41 8.20 6.92
C ASP A 59 4.10 6.90 6.17
N TYR A 60 4.68 6.72 4.98
CA TYR A 60 4.50 5.52 4.17
C TYR A 60 4.92 4.25 4.94
N GLU A 61 6.05 4.32 5.63
CA GLU A 61 6.55 3.23 6.45
C GLU A 61 5.64 2.89 7.63
N ASP A 62 4.81 3.82 8.11
CA ASP A 62 3.90 3.56 9.23
C ASP A 62 2.63 2.84 8.80
N THR A 63 2.37 2.72 7.50
CA THR A 63 1.16 2.06 6.99
C THR A 63 1.18 0.55 7.26
N ASP A 64 0.02 0.00 7.65
CA ASP A 64 -0.14 -1.45 7.85
C ASP A 64 0.22 -2.24 6.58
N SER A 65 -0.22 -1.76 5.41
CA SER A 65 0.08 -2.36 4.12
C SER A 65 1.58 -2.48 3.88
N TYR A 66 2.37 -1.45 4.20
CA TYR A 66 3.83 -1.50 4.11
C TYR A 66 4.41 -2.49 5.13
N GLN A 67 4.05 -2.36 6.40
CA GLN A 67 4.64 -3.16 7.48
C GLN A 67 4.37 -4.65 7.29
N ILE A 68 3.12 -5.04 7.02
CA ILE A 68 2.72 -6.45 6.81
C ILE A 68 3.44 -7.01 5.58
N THR A 69 3.42 -6.28 4.46
CA THR A 69 4.07 -6.73 3.22
C THR A 69 5.57 -6.89 3.41
N ARG A 70 6.23 -5.93 4.06
CA ARG A 70 7.67 -5.96 4.37
C ARG A 70 8.02 -7.14 5.26
N VAL A 71 7.25 -7.41 6.31
CA VAL A 71 7.48 -8.54 7.21
C VAL A 71 7.32 -9.86 6.44
N PHE A 72 6.25 -10.00 5.65
CA PHE A 72 6.01 -11.21 4.87
C PHE A 72 7.13 -11.48 3.86
N ILE A 73 7.56 -10.48 3.10
CA ILE A 73 8.62 -10.61 2.10
C ILE A 73 9.95 -11.00 2.75
N ASN A 74 10.32 -10.35 3.87
CA ASN A 74 11.63 -10.56 4.49
C ASN A 74 11.70 -11.79 5.41
N HIS A 75 10.57 -12.22 5.99
CA HIS A 75 10.53 -13.28 7.00
C HIS A 75 9.54 -14.41 6.69
N ARG A 76 9.22 -14.63 5.41
CA ARG A 76 8.22 -15.58 4.92
C ARG A 76 8.21 -16.93 5.65
N GLU A 77 9.34 -17.65 5.68
CA GLU A 77 9.41 -19.00 6.25
C GLU A 77 9.17 -19.04 7.77
N SER A 78 9.63 -18.01 8.50
CA SER A 78 9.37 -17.91 9.94
C SER A 78 7.90 -17.60 10.20
N LEU A 79 7.33 -16.69 9.41
CA LEU A 79 5.96 -16.26 9.55
C LEU A 79 4.99 -17.39 9.19
N LEU A 80 5.25 -18.14 8.11
CA LEU A 80 4.46 -19.33 7.75
C LEU A 80 4.52 -20.42 8.82
N ARG A 81 5.69 -20.69 9.39
CA ARG A 81 5.82 -21.64 10.51
C ARG A 81 5.02 -21.21 11.74
N HIS A 82 5.01 -19.92 12.07
CA HIS A 82 4.24 -19.42 13.21
C HIS A 82 2.72 -19.46 12.95
N LEU A 83 2.28 -19.08 11.75
CA LEU A 83 0.85 -19.05 11.40
C LEU A 83 0.25 -20.45 11.20
N LEU A 84 1.02 -21.39 10.65
CA LEU A 84 0.55 -22.74 10.28
C LEU A 84 1.00 -23.83 11.27
N GLY A 85 1.93 -23.54 12.17
CA GLY A 85 2.60 -24.50 13.04
C GLY A 85 1.83 -24.88 14.32
N ASN A 86 0.51 -25.07 14.22
CA ASN A 86 -0.34 -25.68 15.24
C ASN A 86 -1.20 -26.82 14.66
N GLU A 87 -0.62 -27.63 13.76
CA GLU A 87 -1.15 -28.96 13.46
C GLU A 87 -0.17 -29.99 14.05
N THR A 88 -0.41 -30.38 15.31
CA THR A 88 0.14 -31.61 15.90
C THR A 88 -0.39 -32.83 15.18
#